data_AF-A0A831V8Z3-F1
#
_entry.id   AF-A0A831V8Z3-F1
#
_cell.length_a   1.000
_cell.length_b   1.000
_cell.length_c   1.000
_cell.angle_alpha   90.00
_cell.angle_beta   90.00
_cell.angle_gamma   90.00
#
_symmetry.space_group_name_H-M   'P 1'
#
loop_
_entity.id
_entity.type
_entity.pdbx_description
1 polymer ?
#
loop_
_entity_poly.entity_id
_entity_poly.type
_entity_poly.pdbx_seq_one_letter_code
_entity_poly.pdbx_strand_id
1 'polypeptide(L)'
;MIDAALVALLSLALAAYLWRNGEVFIGIGSTGAVYLPLDKHVTIIGPTRSGKTTLARKIARRSGRKTLVIDWNGEYGIGPKIRASRLKLNISNLNKKILAELIGISLNLNEPSIYFLYRSIKDQKIERPRDLLEAIDSYLTTTKSETEMKAAILRRLEYILDAMDKGKIPLEFIIKYNGNLIIDLSELSLVEEKILIISLILTFIYNKFRNMSITKDIKLLLIIDEAQNIIGLNIIRHIITEMAKYGIRVVMVTNVIPPEDMLAHTNIVLVKPHISYRFNINNSSIIINDKTIKIYKFI
;
A
#
# COMPACT_ATOMS: atom_id res chain seq x y z
N MET A 1 -26.92 13.54 41.83
CA MET A 1 -27.10 12.81 40.55
C MET A 1 -26.64 13.73 39.44
N ILE A 2 -25.57 13.39 38.72
CA ILE A 2 -25.19 14.16 37.54
C ILE A 2 -26.31 13.93 36.51
N ASP A 3 -26.96 15.00 36.08
CA ASP A 3 -28.08 14.96 35.15
C ASP A 3 -27.65 14.27 33.86
N ALA A 4 -28.41 13.26 33.41
CA ALA A 4 -28.09 12.49 32.20
C ALA A 4 -27.98 13.41 30.97
N ALA A 5 -28.74 14.51 30.96
CA ALA A 5 -28.65 15.54 29.94
C ALA A 5 -27.29 16.25 29.95
N LEU A 6 -26.76 16.59 31.13
CA LEU A 6 -25.45 17.24 31.28
C LEU A 6 -24.31 16.31 30.84
N VAL A 7 -24.40 15.01 31.17
CA VAL A 7 -23.43 14.01 30.70
C VAL A 7 -23.48 13.87 29.18
N ALA A 8 -24.67 13.83 28.57
CA ALA A 8 -24.83 13.76 27.13
C ALA A 8 -24.26 15.01 26.43
N LEU A 9 -24.53 16.21 26.96
CA LEU A 9 -24.04 17.48 26.43
C LEU A 9 -22.52 17.60 26.53
N LEU A 10 -21.94 17.22 27.66
CA LEU A 10 -20.48 17.15 27.84
C LEU A 10 -19.84 16.12 26.91
N SER A 11 -20.49 14.97 26.72
CA SER A 11 -20.02 13.93 25.79
C SER A 11 -20.07 14.41 24.34
N LEU A 12 -21.10 15.16 23.96
CA LEU A 12 -21.26 15.72 22.62
C LEU A 12 -20.26 16.87 22.38
N ALA A 13 -20.07 17.74 23.36
CA ALA A 13 -19.07 18.80 23.32
C ALA A 13 -17.64 18.24 23.28
N LEU A 14 -17.36 17.18 24.03
CA LEU A 14 -16.09 16.46 23.96
C LEU A 14 -15.95 15.79 22.59
N ALA A 15 -16.97 15.10 22.08
CA ALA A 15 -16.93 14.49 20.76
C ALA A 15 -16.68 15.54 19.65
N ALA A 16 -17.31 16.71 19.73
CA ALA A 16 -17.10 17.82 18.80
C ALA A 16 -15.71 18.45 18.95
N TYR A 17 -15.21 18.63 20.18
CA TYR A 17 -13.85 19.11 20.43
C TYR A 17 -12.77 18.15 19.93
N LEU A 18 -13.02 16.85 20.06
CA LEU A 18 -12.15 15.79 19.55
C LEU A 18 -12.32 15.59 18.03
N TRP A 19 -13.42 16.05 17.44
CA TRP A 19 -13.66 15.95 16.01
C TRP A 19 -12.89 17.05 15.27
N ARG A 20 -11.74 16.68 14.70
CA ARG A 20 -10.97 17.57 13.84
C ARG A 20 -10.98 17.03 12.41
N ASN A 21 -11.60 17.78 11.51
CA ASN A 21 -11.72 17.37 10.10
C ASN A 21 -10.34 17.16 9.49
N GLY A 22 -10.07 15.92 9.05
CA GLY A 22 -8.80 15.56 8.42
C GLY A 22 -7.68 15.16 9.40
N GLU A 23 -7.96 15.10 10.70
CA GLU A 23 -7.04 14.55 11.69
C GLU A 23 -7.65 13.31 12.37
N VAL A 24 -6.79 12.46 12.91
CA VAL A 24 -7.20 11.26 13.63
C VAL A 24 -6.63 11.29 15.03
N PHE A 25 -7.49 11.14 16.04
CA PHE A 25 -7.02 10.93 17.41
C PHE A 25 -6.28 9.60 17.53
N ILE A 26 -5.00 9.63 17.93
CA ILE A 26 -4.19 8.42 18.06
C ILE A 26 -3.71 8.11 19.47
N GLY A 27 -3.82 9.03 20.43
CA GLY A 27 -3.39 8.76 21.79
C GLY A 27 -3.21 9.98 22.67
N ILE A 28 -2.55 9.77 23.81
CA ILE A 28 -2.22 10.81 24.79
C ILE A 28 -0.69 10.95 24.86
N GLY A 29 -0.23 12.20 24.75
CA GLY A 29 1.16 12.61 24.87
C GLY A 29 1.39 13.50 26.09
N SER A 30 2.54 14.16 26.13
CA SER A 30 2.95 15.01 27.26
C SER A 30 2.08 16.23 27.49
N THR A 31 1.47 16.77 26.44
CA THR A 31 0.64 17.98 26.49
C THR A 31 -0.85 17.69 26.31
N GLY A 32 -1.27 16.42 26.42
CA GLY A 32 -2.66 15.99 26.29
C GLY A 32 -2.94 15.14 25.05
N ALA A 33 -4.13 15.31 24.47
CA ALA A 33 -4.58 14.53 23.32
C ALA A 33 -3.72 14.79 22.07
N VAL A 34 -3.30 13.72 21.39
CA VAL A 34 -2.47 13.79 20.18
C VAL A 34 -3.27 13.35 18.96
N TYR A 35 -3.25 14.22 17.96
CA TYR A 35 -3.91 14.02 16.67
C TYR A 35 -2.87 13.84 15.57
N LEU A 36 -3.17 12.92 14.66
CA LEU A 36 -2.40 12.67 13.46
C LEU A 36 -3.13 13.31 12.27
N PRO A 37 -2.58 14.38 11.66
CA PRO A 37 -3.14 14.92 10.44
C PRO A 37 -2.94 13.94 9.27
N LEU A 38 -3.96 13.81 8.43
CA LEU A 38 -3.97 13.01 7.21
C LEU A 38 -3.79 13.90 5.96
N ASP A 39 -3.22 15.09 6.13
CA ASP A 39 -2.88 16.02 5.05
C ASP A 39 -1.76 15.46 4.16
N LYS A 40 -0.85 14.68 4.75
CA LYS A 40 0.23 13.91 4.12
C LYS A 40 -0.01 12.39 4.21
N HIS A 41 0.83 11.61 3.57
CA HIS A 41 0.91 10.18 3.84
C HIS A 41 1.32 9.91 5.29
N VAL A 42 1.18 8.68 5.75
CA VAL A 42 1.58 8.28 7.10
C VAL A 42 2.51 7.08 7.01
N THR A 43 3.62 7.11 7.74
CA THR A 43 4.52 5.96 7.87
C THR A 43 4.53 5.51 9.31
N ILE A 44 4.06 4.30 9.58
CA ILE A 44 4.10 3.66 10.89
C ILE A 44 5.31 2.73 10.94
N ILE A 45 6.30 3.06 11.76
CA ILE A 45 7.57 2.35 11.90
C ILE A 45 7.68 1.73 13.28
N GLY A 46 8.18 0.50 13.36
CA GLY A 46 8.45 -0.19 14.61
C GLY A 46 8.76 -1.67 14.38
N PRO A 47 9.35 -2.37 15.35
CA PRO A 47 9.71 -3.77 15.19
C PRO A 47 8.47 -4.67 15.09
N THR A 48 8.66 -5.92 14.69
CA THR A 48 7.62 -6.95 14.70
C THR A 48 6.96 -7.05 16.08
N ARG A 49 5.64 -7.25 16.13
CA ARG A 49 4.83 -7.27 17.38
C ARG A 49 4.87 -5.98 18.21
N SER A 50 5.26 -4.83 17.64
CA SER A 50 5.23 -3.55 18.38
C SER A 50 3.84 -2.94 18.55
N GLY A 51 2.85 -3.36 17.75
CA GLY A 51 1.49 -2.82 17.74
C GLY A 51 1.14 -1.96 16.53
N LYS A 52 1.97 -1.93 15.47
CA LYS A 52 1.72 -1.16 14.24
C LYS A 52 0.39 -1.49 13.58
N THR A 53 0.08 -2.76 13.35
CA THR A 53 -1.20 -3.22 12.76
C THR A 53 -2.39 -2.73 13.58
N THR A 54 -2.27 -2.78 14.91
CA THR A 54 -3.31 -2.28 15.81
C THR A 54 -3.50 -0.77 15.67
N LEU A 55 -2.43 0.00 15.56
CA LEU A 55 -2.51 1.44 15.31
C LEU A 55 -3.12 1.75 13.93
N ALA A 56 -2.69 1.06 12.87
CA ALA A 56 -3.22 1.23 11.52
C ALA A 56 -4.73 0.96 11.46
N ARG A 57 -5.21 -0.11 12.13
CA ARG A 57 -6.66 -0.40 12.26
C ARG A 57 -7.42 0.72 12.97
N LYS A 58 -6.83 1.32 14.00
CA LYS A 58 -7.45 2.45 14.72
C LYS A 58 -7.51 3.69 13.83
N ILE A 59 -6.46 3.98 13.07
CA ILE A 59 -6.44 5.07 12.10
C ILE A 59 -7.55 4.87 11.06
N ALA A 60 -7.65 3.68 10.47
CA ALA A 60 -8.70 3.36 9.51
C ALA A 60 -10.10 3.64 10.07
N ARG A 61 -10.41 3.06 11.24
CA ARG A 61 -11.74 3.17 11.87
C ARG A 61 -12.10 4.60 12.27
N ARG A 62 -11.13 5.36 12.79
CA ARG A 62 -11.36 6.72 13.29
C ARG A 62 -11.28 7.80 12.22
N SER A 63 -10.67 7.51 11.06
CA SER A 63 -10.57 8.47 9.96
C SER A 63 -11.94 8.87 9.40
N GLY A 64 -12.96 8.01 9.54
CA GLY A 64 -14.25 8.18 8.87
C GLY A 64 -14.15 8.15 7.34
N ARG A 65 -13.01 7.72 6.78
CA ARG A 65 -12.77 7.66 5.33
C ARG A 65 -12.92 6.24 4.81
N LYS A 66 -13.34 6.15 3.55
CA LYS A 66 -13.24 4.92 2.76
C LYS A 66 -11.79 4.40 2.85
N THR A 67 -11.62 3.19 3.36
CA THR A 67 -10.28 2.60 3.55
C THR A 67 -10.12 1.32 2.74
N LEU A 68 -9.04 1.22 1.97
CA LEU A 68 -8.57 -0.04 1.41
C LEU A 68 -7.35 -0.51 2.21
N VAL A 69 -7.35 -1.76 2.64
CA VAL A 69 -6.18 -2.40 3.25
C VAL A 69 -5.63 -3.44 2.30
N ILE A 70 -4.34 -3.36 2.02
CA ILE A 70 -3.55 -4.44 1.43
C ILE A 70 -2.90 -5.17 2.61
N ASP A 71 -3.45 -6.34 2.95
CA ASP A 71 -3.15 -7.08 4.17
C ASP A 71 -2.21 -8.25 3.86
N TRP A 72 -0.95 -8.14 4.28
CA TRP A 72 0.11 -9.10 3.97
C TRP A 72 -0.06 -10.44 4.69
N ASN A 73 -0.46 -10.37 5.97
CA ASN A 73 -0.51 -11.49 6.91
C ASN A 73 -1.92 -11.93 7.28
N GLY A 74 -2.94 -11.14 6.92
CA GLY A 74 -4.33 -11.42 7.22
C GLY A 74 -4.80 -10.93 8.60
N GLU A 75 -4.10 -9.97 9.21
CA GLU A 75 -4.35 -9.49 10.57
C GLU A 75 -5.48 -8.43 10.67
N TYR A 76 -5.95 -7.89 9.54
CA TYR A 76 -6.92 -6.80 9.55
C TYR A 76 -8.36 -7.34 9.58
N GLY A 77 -9.16 -6.73 10.46
CA GLY A 77 -10.59 -7.05 10.66
C GLY A 77 -11.43 -5.78 10.77
N ILE A 78 -11.46 -4.99 9.70
CA ILE A 78 -12.13 -3.68 9.66
C ILE A 78 -13.20 -3.54 8.56
N GLY A 79 -13.43 -4.59 7.78
CA GLY A 79 -14.38 -4.64 6.67
C GLY A 79 -14.36 -6.00 5.97
N PRO A 80 -15.13 -6.19 4.88
CA PRO A 80 -15.11 -7.43 4.11
C PRO A 80 -13.71 -7.73 3.56
N LYS A 81 -13.38 -9.03 3.54
CA LYS A 81 -12.09 -9.54 3.12
C LYS A 81 -12.20 -10.22 1.76
N ILE A 82 -11.45 -9.74 0.78
CA ILE A 82 -11.32 -10.33 -0.55
C ILE A 82 -9.92 -10.92 -0.65
N ARG A 83 -9.88 -12.23 -0.87
CA ARG A 83 -8.67 -12.97 -1.24
C ARG A 83 -8.07 -12.43 -2.54
N ALA A 84 -6.78 -12.15 -2.54
CA ALA A 84 -6.09 -11.60 -3.70
C ALA A 84 -6.21 -12.49 -4.95
N SER A 85 -6.17 -13.83 -4.79
CA SER A 85 -6.37 -14.78 -5.90
C SER A 85 -7.74 -14.67 -6.58
N ARG A 86 -8.74 -14.07 -5.91
CA ARG A 86 -10.08 -13.85 -6.47
C ARG A 86 -10.17 -12.57 -7.30
N LEU A 87 -9.18 -11.69 -7.25
CA LEU A 87 -9.15 -10.46 -8.02
C LEU A 87 -8.79 -10.77 -9.48
N LYS A 88 -9.64 -10.31 -10.39
CA LYS A 88 -9.38 -10.34 -11.83
C LYS A 88 -8.49 -9.15 -12.19
N LEU A 89 -7.19 -9.41 -12.31
CA LEU A 89 -6.22 -8.39 -12.68
C LEU A 89 -6.33 -8.11 -14.18
N ASN A 90 -6.76 -6.90 -14.53
CA ASN A 90 -6.74 -6.44 -15.90
C ASN A 90 -5.46 -5.64 -16.16
N ILE A 91 -4.58 -6.18 -17.00
CA ILE A 91 -3.32 -5.57 -17.39
C ILE A 91 -3.37 -4.94 -18.79
N SER A 92 -4.52 -4.98 -19.47
CA SER A 92 -4.69 -4.50 -20.85
C SER A 92 -4.35 -3.03 -21.04
N ASN A 93 -4.69 -2.22 -20.03
CA ASN A 93 -4.56 -0.77 -20.10
C ASN A 93 -3.25 -0.27 -19.49
N LEU A 94 -2.34 -1.18 -19.09
CA LEU A 94 -1.04 -0.80 -18.56
C LEU A 94 -0.07 -0.53 -19.70
N ASN A 95 0.70 0.55 -19.55
CA ASN A 95 1.83 0.82 -20.43
C ASN A 95 2.80 -0.38 -20.39
N LYS A 96 3.19 -0.91 -21.55
CA LYS A 96 4.02 -2.11 -21.66
C LYS A 96 5.38 -1.98 -20.97
N LYS A 97 5.97 -0.78 -20.97
CA LYS A 97 7.23 -0.50 -20.27
C LYS A 97 7.04 -0.64 -18.76
N ILE A 98 5.98 -0.03 -18.22
CA ILE A 98 5.62 -0.15 -16.79
C ILE A 98 5.35 -1.62 -16.45
N LEU A 99 4.59 -2.32 -17.28
CA LEU A 99 4.26 -3.74 -17.06
C LEU A 99 5.53 -4.62 -17.00
N ALA A 100 6.45 -4.45 -17.95
CA ALA A 100 7.73 -5.15 -17.96
C ALA A 100 8.58 -4.82 -16.73
N GLU A 101 8.59 -3.56 -16.28
CA GLU A 101 9.32 -3.13 -15.09
C GLU A 101 8.72 -3.73 -13.81
N LEU A 102 7.39 -3.73 -13.65
CA LEU A 102 6.71 -4.34 -12.50
C LEU A 102 6.96 -5.84 -12.41
N ILE A 103 6.82 -6.55 -13.54
CA ILE A 103 7.12 -7.98 -13.61
C ILE A 103 8.60 -8.22 -13.31
N GLY A 104 9.48 -7.46 -13.97
CA GLY A 104 10.92 -7.55 -13.80
C GLY A 104 11.36 -7.41 -12.36
N ILE A 105 10.81 -6.42 -11.65
CA ILE A 105 11.05 -6.21 -10.24
C ILE A 105 10.54 -7.39 -9.41
N SER A 106 9.31 -7.85 -9.64
CA SER A 106 8.73 -8.98 -8.88
C SER A 106 9.52 -10.28 -9.07
N LEU A 107 10.10 -10.48 -10.26
CA LEU A 107 10.89 -11.64 -10.63
C LEU A 107 12.38 -11.49 -10.31
N ASN A 108 12.79 -10.36 -9.73
CA ASN A 108 14.18 -9.98 -9.49
C ASN A 108 15.07 -10.17 -10.73
N LEU A 109 14.60 -9.63 -11.87
CA LEU A 109 15.31 -9.64 -13.14
C LEU A 109 16.37 -8.53 -13.18
N ASN A 110 17.48 -8.81 -13.86
CA ASN A 110 18.46 -7.77 -14.21
C ASN A 110 17.96 -6.88 -15.36
N GLU A 111 18.57 -5.71 -15.54
CA GLU A 111 18.16 -4.75 -16.57
C GLU A 111 18.09 -5.33 -18.00
N PRO A 112 19.07 -6.15 -18.47
CA PRO A 112 18.95 -6.81 -19.77
C PRO A 112 17.71 -7.71 -19.89
N SER A 113 17.36 -8.43 -18.82
CA SER A 113 16.18 -9.30 -18.78
C SER A 113 14.87 -8.50 -18.75
N ILE A 114 14.85 -7.35 -18.07
CA ILE A 114 13.71 -6.43 -18.12
C ILE A 114 13.53 -5.87 -19.53
N TYR A 115 14.63 -5.50 -20.19
CA TYR A 115 14.58 -5.01 -21.56
C TYR A 115 14.16 -6.11 -22.55
N PHE A 116 14.67 -7.33 -22.38
CA PHE A 116 14.21 -8.49 -23.15
C PHE A 116 12.71 -8.74 -22.98
N LEU A 117 12.23 -8.75 -21.73
CA LEU A 117 10.81 -8.87 -21.42
C LEU A 117 10.00 -7.78 -22.11
N TYR A 118 10.41 -6.51 -22.00
CA TYR A 118 9.77 -5.41 -22.70
C TYR A 118 9.72 -5.63 -24.22
N ARG A 119 10.83 -6.02 -24.85
CA ARG A 119 10.88 -6.32 -26.30
C ARG A 119 9.92 -7.44 -26.69
N SER A 120 9.75 -8.45 -25.83
CA SER A 120 8.85 -9.58 -26.09
C SER A 120 7.36 -9.20 -26.04
N ILE A 121 6.98 -8.18 -25.27
CA ILE A 121 5.56 -7.83 -25.06
C ILE A 121 5.13 -6.50 -25.70
N LYS A 122 6.06 -5.67 -26.18
CA LYS A 122 5.77 -4.29 -26.60
C LYS A 122 4.75 -4.19 -27.74
N ASP A 123 4.80 -5.11 -28.69
CA ASP A 123 3.95 -5.11 -29.89
C ASP A 123 2.80 -6.12 -29.76
N GLN A 124 2.66 -6.76 -28.60
CA GLN A 124 1.68 -7.80 -28.33
C GLN A 124 0.44 -7.24 -27.63
N LYS A 125 -0.73 -7.74 -28.03
CA LYS A 125 -1.98 -7.50 -27.30
C LYS A 125 -1.97 -8.40 -26.06
N ILE A 126 -1.97 -7.80 -24.87
CA ILE A 126 -1.97 -8.51 -23.59
C ILE A 126 -3.21 -8.05 -22.87
N GLU A 127 -4.21 -8.90 -22.73
CA GLU A 127 -5.43 -8.61 -21.97
C GLU A 127 -5.41 -9.28 -20.60
N ARG A 128 -4.87 -10.50 -20.55
CA ARG A 128 -4.80 -11.34 -19.36
C ARG A 128 -3.35 -11.63 -19.00
N PRO A 129 -3.08 -11.99 -17.74
CA PRO A 129 -1.74 -12.36 -17.34
C PRO A 129 -1.15 -13.50 -18.19
N ARG A 130 -1.96 -14.52 -18.55
CA ARG A 130 -1.50 -15.64 -19.37
C ARG A 130 -0.99 -15.25 -20.77
N ASP A 131 -1.55 -14.19 -21.36
CA ASP A 131 -1.10 -13.67 -22.65
C ASP A 131 0.37 -13.20 -22.59
N LEU A 132 0.90 -12.88 -21.40
CA LEU A 132 2.32 -12.60 -21.21
C LEU A 132 3.20 -13.81 -21.48
N LEU A 133 2.78 -15.00 -21.02
CA LEU A 133 3.53 -16.24 -21.26
C LEU A 133 3.61 -16.53 -22.75
N GLU A 134 2.47 -16.41 -23.45
CA GLU A 134 2.40 -16.61 -24.90
C GLU A 134 3.25 -15.59 -25.67
N ALA A 135 3.20 -14.32 -25.27
CA ALA A 135 4.00 -13.26 -25.87
C ALA A 135 5.51 -13.48 -25.68
N ILE A 136 5.93 -13.90 -24.49
CA ILE A 136 7.35 -14.19 -24.20
C ILE A 136 7.80 -15.44 -24.95
N ASP A 137 7.01 -16.51 -24.95
CA ASP A 137 7.36 -17.80 -25.55
C ASP A 137 7.51 -17.69 -27.08
N SER A 138 6.57 -17.00 -27.73
CA SER A 138 6.58 -16.75 -29.18
C SER A 138 7.67 -15.78 -29.65
N TYR A 139 8.34 -15.06 -28.74
CA TYR A 139 9.44 -14.18 -29.10
C TYR A 139 10.63 -14.99 -29.62
N LEU A 140 11.04 -14.70 -30.86
CA LEU A 140 12.18 -15.32 -31.51
C LEU A 140 13.48 -14.84 -30.85
N THR A 141 14.29 -15.80 -30.40
CA THR A 141 15.60 -15.56 -29.80
C THR A 141 16.69 -15.83 -30.83
N THR A 142 17.74 -15.01 -30.82
CA THR A 142 18.82 -15.09 -31.81
C THR A 142 20.12 -15.65 -31.23
N THR A 143 20.24 -15.65 -29.91
CA THR A 143 21.43 -16.13 -29.20
C THR A 143 21.05 -17.15 -28.13
N LYS A 144 22.00 -18.01 -27.77
CA LYS A 144 21.84 -18.96 -26.65
C LYS A 144 21.47 -18.24 -25.34
N SER A 145 22.08 -17.08 -25.09
CA SER A 145 21.81 -16.28 -23.89
C SER A 145 20.36 -15.76 -23.86
N GLU A 146 19.83 -15.27 -24.99
CA GLU A 146 18.41 -14.88 -25.07
C GLU A 146 17.47 -16.06 -24.84
N THR A 147 17.80 -17.25 -25.36
CA THR A 147 17.00 -18.47 -25.15
C THR A 147 16.99 -18.89 -23.68
N GLU A 148 18.13 -18.86 -23.01
CA GLU A 148 18.24 -19.15 -21.57
C GLU A 148 17.47 -18.13 -20.72
N MET A 149 17.57 -16.84 -21.08
CA MET A 149 16.84 -15.75 -20.43
C MET A 149 15.32 -15.92 -20.59
N LYS A 150 14.86 -16.22 -21.82
CA LYS A 150 13.45 -16.54 -22.10
C LYS A 150 12.95 -17.68 -21.21
N ALA A 151 13.67 -18.79 -21.18
CA ALA A 151 13.31 -19.96 -20.37
C ALA A 151 13.32 -19.66 -18.86
N ALA A 152 14.23 -18.80 -18.37
CA ALA A 152 14.26 -18.40 -16.96
C ALA A 152 13.07 -17.51 -16.58
N ILE A 153 12.71 -16.55 -17.43
CA ILE A 153 11.56 -15.67 -17.22
C ILE A 153 10.27 -16.47 -17.24
N LEU A 154 10.05 -17.29 -18.27
CA LEU A 154 8.83 -18.11 -18.41
C LEU A 154 8.60 -18.99 -17.19
N ARG A 155 9.61 -19.75 -16.74
CA ARG A 155 9.49 -20.61 -15.57
C ARG A 155 9.04 -19.85 -14.32
N ARG A 156 9.62 -18.68 -14.04
CA ARG A 156 9.24 -17.92 -12.83
C ARG A 156 7.89 -17.25 -12.98
N LEU A 157 7.58 -16.73 -14.18
CA LEU A 157 6.33 -16.04 -14.44
C LEU A 157 5.16 -17.01 -14.38
N GLU A 158 5.30 -18.22 -14.92
CA GLU A 158 4.27 -19.26 -14.91
C GLU A 158 3.76 -19.55 -13.49
N TYR A 159 4.67 -19.80 -12.54
CA TYR A 159 4.32 -20.01 -11.13
C TYR A 159 3.51 -18.86 -10.53
N ILE A 160 3.92 -17.62 -10.80
CA ILE A 160 3.27 -16.43 -10.25
C ILE A 160 1.89 -16.20 -10.88
N LEU A 161 1.76 -16.44 -12.19
CA LEU A 161 0.52 -16.18 -12.93
C LEU A 161 -0.59 -17.20 -12.64
N ASP A 162 -0.23 -18.45 -12.33
CA ASP A 162 -1.20 -19.49 -11.97
C ASP A 162 -2.06 -19.12 -10.75
N ALA A 163 -1.50 -18.35 -9.82
CA ALA A 163 -2.22 -17.81 -8.67
C ALA A 163 -3.23 -16.70 -9.05
N MET A 164 -3.02 -16.02 -10.17
CA MET A 164 -3.77 -14.83 -10.58
C MET A 164 -4.83 -15.07 -11.66
N ASP A 165 -4.68 -16.09 -12.51
CA ASP A 165 -5.56 -16.30 -13.67
C ASP A 165 -6.98 -16.77 -13.30
N LYS A 166 -7.18 -17.22 -12.05
CA LYS A 166 -8.48 -17.73 -11.55
C LYS A 166 -9.40 -16.62 -11.02
N GLY A 167 -8.96 -15.36 -11.05
CA GLY A 167 -9.68 -14.22 -10.50
C GLY A 167 -11.01 -13.96 -11.21
N LYS A 168 -12.06 -13.71 -10.42
CA LYS A 168 -13.43 -13.42 -10.93
C LYS A 168 -13.93 -12.02 -10.56
N ILE A 169 -13.35 -11.41 -9.53
CA ILE A 169 -13.79 -10.12 -8.98
C ILE A 169 -13.03 -9.00 -9.69
N PRO A 170 -13.68 -8.13 -10.49
CA PRO A 170 -13.00 -7.03 -11.15
C PRO A 170 -12.34 -6.07 -10.16
N LEU A 171 -11.15 -5.56 -10.48
CA LEU A 171 -10.45 -4.56 -9.66
C LEU A 171 -11.29 -3.28 -9.46
N GLU A 172 -12.19 -2.95 -10.38
CA GLU A 172 -13.13 -1.83 -10.25
C GLU A 172 -14.00 -1.91 -9.00
N PHE A 173 -14.24 -3.13 -8.48
CA PHE A 173 -14.96 -3.32 -7.23
C PHE A 173 -14.30 -2.58 -6.06
N ILE A 174 -12.97 -2.54 -6.01
CA ILE A 174 -12.20 -1.82 -4.98
C ILE A 174 -12.57 -0.33 -4.96
N ILE A 175 -12.73 0.27 -6.14
CA ILE A 175 -13.05 1.69 -6.29
C ILE A 175 -14.53 1.97 -6.05
N LYS A 176 -15.42 1.04 -6.42
CA LYS A 176 -16.88 1.20 -6.27
C LYS A 176 -17.41 0.92 -4.86
N TYR A 177 -16.73 0.06 -4.10
CA TYR A 177 -17.19 -0.32 -2.77
C TYR A 177 -17.17 0.86 -1.80
N ASN A 178 -18.32 1.21 -1.24
CA ASN A 178 -18.46 2.31 -0.28
C ASN A 178 -18.27 1.78 1.14
N GLY A 179 -17.05 1.88 1.66
CA GLY A 179 -16.70 1.44 3.01
C GLY A 179 -15.27 0.93 3.10
N ASN A 180 -14.98 0.23 4.20
CA ASN A 180 -13.67 -0.39 4.40
C ASN A 180 -13.60 -1.74 3.67
N LEU A 181 -12.54 -1.96 2.90
CA LEU A 181 -12.28 -3.19 2.17
C LEU A 181 -10.88 -3.72 2.47
N ILE A 182 -10.73 -5.03 2.54
CA ILE A 182 -9.45 -5.68 2.78
C ILE A 182 -9.12 -6.60 1.61
N ILE A 183 -7.92 -6.47 1.05
CA ILE A 183 -7.32 -7.41 0.11
C ILE A 183 -6.35 -8.28 0.88
N ASP A 184 -6.70 -9.55 1.01
CA ASP A 184 -5.95 -10.54 1.76
C ASP A 184 -4.92 -11.24 0.88
N LEU A 185 -3.65 -11.07 1.23
CA LEU A 185 -2.52 -11.71 0.57
C LEU A 185 -2.02 -12.94 1.34
N SER A 186 -2.59 -13.27 2.50
CA SER A 186 -2.04 -14.31 3.39
C SER A 186 -2.02 -15.72 2.78
N GLU A 187 -2.90 -16.00 1.81
CA GLU A 187 -2.94 -17.29 1.10
C GLU A 187 -1.90 -17.45 -0.02
N LEU A 188 -1.27 -16.34 -0.44
CA LEU A 188 -0.22 -16.37 -1.46
C LEU A 188 1.07 -16.87 -0.82
N SER A 189 1.68 -17.87 -1.45
CA SER A 189 2.81 -18.58 -0.87
C SER A 189 4.13 -17.86 -1.10
N LEU A 190 4.26 -17.21 -2.27
CA LEU A 190 5.50 -16.57 -2.69
C LEU A 190 5.46 -15.07 -2.40
N VAL A 191 6.61 -14.52 -2.01
CA VAL A 191 6.76 -13.07 -1.76
C VAL A 191 6.63 -12.30 -3.08
N GLU A 192 7.13 -12.88 -4.16
CA GLU A 192 7.10 -12.34 -5.51
C GLU A 192 5.67 -12.18 -6.03
N GLU A 193 4.78 -13.15 -5.76
CA GLU A 193 3.34 -13.07 -6.05
C GLU A 193 2.70 -11.87 -5.35
N LYS A 194 2.97 -11.73 -4.04
CA LYS A 194 2.45 -10.62 -3.23
C LYS A 194 2.94 -9.29 -3.79
N ILE A 195 4.24 -9.16 -4.06
CA ILE A 195 4.84 -7.93 -4.59
C ILE A 195 4.22 -7.56 -5.94
N LEU A 196 4.06 -8.52 -6.86
CA LEU A 196 3.45 -8.25 -8.18
C LEU A 196 1.99 -7.80 -8.06
N ILE A 197 1.19 -8.52 -7.27
CA ILE A 197 -0.24 -8.19 -7.10
C ILE A 197 -0.41 -6.82 -6.47
N ILE A 198 0.36 -6.51 -5.41
CA ILE A 198 0.35 -5.19 -4.79
C ILE A 198 0.70 -4.13 -5.82
N SER A 199 1.78 -4.34 -6.58
CA SER A 199 2.25 -3.39 -7.60
C SER A 199 1.20 -3.11 -8.67
N LEU A 200 0.50 -4.15 -9.14
CA LEU A 200 -0.59 -4.03 -10.11
C LEU A 200 -1.80 -3.30 -9.52
N ILE A 201 -2.20 -3.60 -8.28
CA ILE A 201 -3.29 -2.92 -7.58
C ILE A 201 -2.97 -1.43 -7.38
N LEU A 202 -1.75 -1.11 -6.92
CA LEU A 202 -1.31 0.27 -6.72
C LEU A 202 -1.33 1.06 -8.03
N THR A 203 -0.82 0.46 -9.10
CA THR A 203 -0.82 1.07 -10.43
C THR A 203 -2.24 1.29 -10.95
N PHE A 204 -3.13 0.31 -10.76
CA PHE A 204 -4.55 0.44 -11.10
C PHE A 204 -5.23 1.59 -10.34
N ILE A 205 -5.06 1.64 -9.01
CA ILE A 205 -5.63 2.69 -8.16
C ILE A 205 -5.11 4.06 -8.60
N TYR A 206 -3.80 4.20 -8.76
CA TYR A 206 -3.17 5.44 -9.19
C TYR A 206 -3.74 5.92 -10.53
N ASN A 207 -3.81 5.07 -11.55
CA ASN A 207 -4.34 5.43 -12.86
C ASN A 207 -5.83 5.82 -12.81
N LYS A 208 -6.64 5.14 -12.00
CA LYS A 208 -8.07 5.47 -11.85
C LYS A 208 -8.27 6.85 -11.23
N PHE A 209 -7.55 7.16 -10.15
CA PHE A 209 -7.69 8.44 -9.46
C PHE A 209 -7.03 9.59 -10.20
N ARG A 210 -5.89 9.35 -10.88
CA ARG A 210 -5.23 10.35 -11.73
C ARG A 210 -6.18 10.94 -12.79
N ASN A 211 -7.08 10.11 -13.33
CA ASN A 211 -8.06 10.51 -14.32
C ASN A 211 -9.25 11.33 -13.74
N MET A 212 -9.38 11.43 -12.41
CA MET A 212 -10.50 12.10 -11.72
C MET A 212 -10.19 13.55 -11.28
N SER A 213 -9.04 14.11 -11.68
CA SER A 213 -8.50 15.44 -11.31
C SER A 213 -7.79 15.53 -9.95
N ILE A 214 -6.97 16.58 -9.79
CA ILE A 214 -6.22 16.88 -8.55
C ILE A 214 -7.20 17.34 -7.47
N THR A 215 -7.04 16.84 -6.25
CA THR A 215 -7.91 17.23 -5.12
C THR A 215 -7.15 17.19 -3.79
N LYS A 216 -7.54 18.09 -2.88
CA LYS A 216 -7.07 18.09 -1.48
C LYS A 216 -7.91 17.18 -0.59
N ASP A 217 -9.11 16.79 -1.02
CA ASP A 217 -9.98 15.91 -0.26
C ASP A 217 -9.44 14.49 -0.22
N ILE A 218 -9.47 13.88 0.96
CA ILE A 218 -9.16 12.46 1.11
C ILE A 218 -10.34 11.65 0.57
N LYS A 219 -10.17 11.10 -0.62
CA LYS A 219 -11.13 10.22 -1.29
C LYS A 219 -10.89 8.74 -0.95
N LEU A 220 -9.65 8.36 -0.65
CA LEU A 220 -9.26 7.00 -0.28
C LEU A 220 -8.12 7.02 0.74
N LEU A 221 -8.30 6.31 1.85
CA LEU A 221 -7.21 5.91 2.73
C LEU A 221 -6.71 4.53 2.30
N LEU A 222 -5.44 4.40 1.95
CA LEU A 222 -4.83 3.15 1.50
C LEU A 222 -3.83 2.67 2.55
N ILE A 223 -4.08 1.54 3.20
CA ILE A 223 -3.15 0.94 4.13
C ILE A 223 -2.37 -0.16 3.43
N ILE A 224 -1.05 -0.10 3.50
CA ILE A 224 -0.15 -1.12 2.97
C ILE A 224 0.57 -1.75 4.15
N ASP A 225 0.22 -2.99 4.46
CA ASP A 225 0.88 -3.78 5.48
C ASP A 225 2.21 -4.34 4.97
N GLU A 226 3.18 -4.52 5.86
CA GLU A 226 4.54 -4.97 5.54
C GLU A 226 5.17 -4.22 4.34
N ALA A 227 5.02 -2.88 4.35
CA ALA A 227 5.38 -2.02 3.24
C ALA A 227 6.87 -2.05 2.88
N GLN A 228 7.76 -2.55 3.76
CA GLN A 228 9.18 -2.73 3.43
C GLN A 228 9.41 -3.57 2.16
N ASN A 229 8.47 -4.45 1.82
CA ASN A 229 8.58 -5.32 0.64
C ASN A 229 8.44 -4.56 -0.68
N ILE A 230 7.89 -3.34 -0.67
CA ILE A 230 7.62 -2.57 -1.90
C ILE A 230 8.20 -1.16 -1.90
N ILE A 231 8.48 -0.56 -0.74
CA ILE A 231 9.00 0.82 -0.66
C ILE A 231 10.43 0.95 -1.19
N GLY A 232 11.16 -0.15 -1.38
CA GLY A 232 12.46 -0.11 -2.06
C GLY A 232 12.35 0.09 -3.57
N LEU A 233 11.17 -0.16 -4.16
CA LEU A 233 10.97 -0.24 -5.60
C LEU A 233 10.71 1.17 -6.17
N ASN A 234 11.63 1.70 -6.98
CA ASN A 234 11.61 3.08 -7.48
C ASN A 234 10.25 3.48 -8.09
N ILE A 235 9.69 2.64 -8.97
CA ILE A 235 8.40 2.90 -9.62
C ILE A 235 7.24 2.97 -8.61
N ILE A 236 7.26 2.12 -7.59
CA ILE A 236 6.24 2.11 -6.54
C ILE A 236 6.39 3.32 -5.61
N ARG A 237 7.62 3.71 -5.26
CA ARG A 237 7.87 4.95 -4.51
C ARG A 237 7.28 6.16 -5.23
N HIS A 238 7.57 6.27 -6.54
CA HIS A 238 7.05 7.35 -7.36
C HIS A 238 5.52 7.37 -7.36
N ILE A 239 4.89 6.22 -7.61
CA ILE A 239 3.43 6.07 -7.57
C ILE A 239 2.85 6.51 -6.22
N ILE A 240 3.41 6.02 -5.11
CA ILE A 240 2.95 6.36 -3.75
C ILE A 240 3.07 7.86 -3.52
N THR A 241 4.23 8.47 -3.81
CA THR A 241 4.44 9.91 -3.60
C THR A 241 3.46 10.77 -4.41
N GLU A 242 3.09 10.34 -5.63
CA GLU A 242 2.15 11.07 -6.46
C GLU A 242 0.68 10.90 -6.05
N MET A 243 0.32 9.78 -5.41
CA MET A 243 -1.05 9.48 -4.97
C MET A 243 -1.67 10.58 -4.10
N ALA A 244 -0.85 11.31 -3.33
CA ALA A 244 -1.30 12.44 -2.52
C ALA A 244 -2.04 13.53 -3.33
N LYS A 245 -1.59 13.79 -4.57
CA LYS A 245 -2.15 14.83 -5.46
C LYS A 245 -3.61 14.53 -5.85
N TYR A 246 -3.99 13.25 -5.85
CA TYR A 246 -5.28 12.76 -6.33
C TYR A 246 -6.21 12.32 -5.20
N GLY A 247 -5.98 12.79 -3.97
CA GLY A 247 -6.84 12.51 -2.83
C GLY A 247 -6.68 11.10 -2.22
N ILE A 248 -5.61 10.37 -2.57
CA ILE A 248 -5.26 9.11 -1.93
C ILE A 248 -4.25 9.38 -0.81
N ARG A 249 -4.50 8.86 0.38
CA ARG A 249 -3.56 8.93 1.52
C ARG A 249 -3.08 7.53 1.85
N VAL A 250 -1.78 7.29 1.68
CA VAL A 250 -1.16 6.01 1.99
C VAL A 250 -0.71 5.98 3.45
N VAL A 251 -1.09 4.92 4.17
CA VAL A 251 -0.57 4.55 5.49
C VAL A 251 0.32 3.33 5.29
N MET A 252 1.63 3.55 5.33
CA MET A 252 2.62 2.49 5.20
C MET A 252 2.93 1.91 6.58
N VAL A 253 2.77 0.60 6.74
CA VAL A 253 3.10 -0.10 7.98
C VAL A 253 4.37 -0.90 7.72
N THR A 254 5.46 -0.59 8.43
CA THR A 254 6.76 -1.17 8.10
C THR A 254 7.68 -1.37 9.32
N ASN A 255 8.60 -2.32 9.17
CA ASN A 255 9.67 -2.59 10.14
C ASN A 255 10.97 -1.82 9.84
N VAL A 256 11.07 -1.18 8.67
CA VAL A 256 12.29 -0.47 8.22
C VAL A 256 12.00 1.01 8.04
N ILE A 257 13.05 1.82 8.00
CA ILE A 257 12.92 3.24 7.66
C ILE A 257 12.79 3.35 6.14
N PRO A 258 11.71 3.95 5.60
CA PRO A 258 11.63 4.23 4.16
C PRO A 258 12.74 5.16 3.67
N PRO A 259 13.02 5.15 2.36
CA PRO A 259 13.91 6.12 1.73
C PRO A 259 13.51 7.59 2.01
N GLU A 260 14.49 8.49 2.03
CA GLU A 260 14.32 9.90 2.44
C GLU A 260 13.33 10.67 1.56
N ASP A 261 13.31 10.38 0.25
CA ASP A 261 12.37 10.95 -0.72
C ASP A 261 10.92 10.64 -0.34
N MET A 262 10.64 9.47 0.26
CA MET A 262 9.30 9.15 0.77
C MET A 262 9.01 9.80 2.10
N LEU A 263 9.98 9.85 3.02
CA LEU A 263 9.80 10.40 4.36
C LEU A 263 9.36 11.86 4.32
N ALA A 264 9.90 12.66 3.40
CA ALA A 264 9.54 14.06 3.19
C ALA A 264 8.02 14.27 2.90
N HIS A 265 7.34 13.25 2.38
CA HIS A 265 5.92 13.28 2.03
C HIS A 265 5.02 12.60 3.06
N THR A 266 5.56 12.21 4.22
CA THR A 266 4.81 11.45 5.23
C THR A 266 4.93 12.06 6.63
N ASN A 267 3.85 11.95 7.41
CA ASN A 267 3.92 12.05 8.87
C ASN A 267 4.41 10.70 9.42
N ILE A 268 5.42 10.71 10.30
CA ILE A 268 6.04 9.48 10.81
C ILE A 268 5.46 9.15 12.18
N VAL A 269 5.03 7.91 12.39
CA VAL A 269 4.62 7.40 13.69
C VAL A 269 5.56 6.27 14.11
N LEU A 270 6.29 6.47 15.20
CA LEU A 270 7.19 5.50 15.79
C LEU A 270 6.47 4.72 16.90
N VAL A 271 6.40 3.40 16.75
CA VAL A 271 5.74 2.49 17.70
C VAL A 271 6.80 1.57 18.31
N LYS A 272 7.09 1.77 19.60
CA LYS A 272 8.19 1.09 20.34
C LYS A 272 9.49 1.12 19.53
N PRO A 273 10.05 2.31 19.26
CA PRO A 273 11.23 2.45 18.41
C PRO A 273 12.41 1.62 18.96
N HIS A 274 13.11 0.95 18.06
CA HIS A 274 14.33 0.21 18.34
C HIS A 274 15.55 1.11 18.11
N ILE A 275 16.65 0.87 18.83
CA ILE A 275 17.88 1.69 18.75
C ILE A 275 18.51 1.69 17.35
N SER A 276 18.22 0.67 16.54
CA SER A 276 18.66 0.60 15.14
C SER A 276 18.01 1.66 14.25
N TYR A 277 16.91 2.27 14.69
CA TYR A 277 16.31 3.38 13.97
C TYR A 277 17.08 4.66 14.32
N ARG A 278 17.74 5.26 13.32
CA ARG A 278 18.61 6.45 13.45
C ARG A 278 17.89 7.75 13.86
N PHE A 279 16.68 7.67 14.40
CA PHE A 279 15.91 8.82 14.88
C PHE A 279 16.39 9.34 16.25
N ASN A 280 17.24 8.61 16.98
CA ASN A 280 17.64 8.94 18.35
C ASN A 280 16.44 9.14 19.31
N ILE A 281 15.35 8.40 19.08
CA ILE A 281 14.11 8.47 19.86
C ILE A 281 13.87 7.12 20.54
N ASN A 282 13.77 7.13 21.87
CA ASN A 282 13.60 5.91 22.68
C ASN A 282 12.15 5.66 23.10
N ASN A 283 11.22 6.57 22.76
CA ASN A 283 9.82 6.50 23.15
C ASN A 283 8.92 6.49 21.91
N SER A 284 7.75 5.86 22.00
CA SER A 284 6.74 5.98 20.96
C SER A 284 6.43 7.46 20.70
N SER A 285 6.42 7.88 19.44
CA SER A 285 6.37 9.30 19.07
C SER A 285 5.72 9.51 17.70
N ILE A 286 5.24 10.71 17.41
CA ILE A 286 4.93 11.17 16.05
C ILE A 286 5.93 12.25 15.66
N ILE A 287 6.33 12.26 14.40
CA ILE A 287 7.06 13.37 13.77
C ILE A 287 6.11 14.00 12.75
N ILE A 288 5.74 15.26 12.98
CA ILE A 288 4.88 16.07 12.10
C ILE A 288 5.63 17.36 11.81
N ASN A 289 5.92 17.65 10.53
CA ASN A 289 6.68 18.82 10.11
C ASN A 289 7.95 19.01 10.95
N ASP A 290 8.74 17.93 11.07
CA ASP A 290 9.99 17.83 11.84
C ASP A 290 9.89 18.04 13.36
N LYS A 291 8.66 18.23 13.88
CA LYS A 291 8.41 18.31 15.33
C LYS A 291 8.09 16.93 15.87
N THR A 292 8.86 16.52 16.88
CA THR A 292 8.65 15.26 17.59
C THR A 292 7.69 15.45 18.75
N ILE A 293 6.60 14.69 18.76
CA ILE A 293 5.59 14.64 19.83
C ILE A 293 5.65 13.25 20.48
N LYS A 294 6.02 13.19 21.76
CA LYS A 294 6.06 11.93 22.52
C LYS A 294 4.64 11.44 22.80
N ILE A 295 4.43 10.13 22.65
CA ILE A 295 3.18 9.44 22.98
C ILE A 295 3.44 8.45 24.10
N TYR A 296 2.71 8.62 25.21
CA TYR A 296 2.76 7.67 26.32
C TYR A 296 1.88 6.46 26.08
N LYS A 297 0.72 6.67 25.44
CA LYS A 297 -0.23 5.61 25.14
C LYS A 297 -0.97 5.84 23.83
N PHE A 298 -0.82 4.91 22.90
CA PHE A 298 -1.70 4.84 21.73
C PHE A 298 -3.07 4.31 22.15
N ILE A 299 -4.11 5.12 21.99
CA ILE A 299 -5.49 4.76 22.33
C ILE A 299 -6.20 4.28 21.10
#